data_AF-A0A260UYT9-F1
#
_entry.id   AF-A0A260UYT9-F1
#
_cell.length_a   1.000
_cell.length_b   1.000
_cell.length_c   1.000
_cell.angle_alpha   90.00
_cell.angle_beta   90.00
_cell.angle_gamma   90.00
#
_symmetry.space_group_name_H-M   'P 1'
#
loop_
_entity.id
_entity.type
_entity.pdbx_description
1 polymer ?
#
loop_
_entity_poly.entity_id
_entity_poly.type
_entity_poly.pdbx_seq_one_letter_code
_entity_poly.pdbx_strand_id
1 'polypeptide(L)'
;MTALQNGHFDSTTALAWATFTENLHARLRTLPRGDYITVSAAQASPGERGLRPYIDVAATDRGVLVSVAALPSLLYPDAPDTTAMDVQLLDCGWLDRGKPVADGSIIDLTRTDTRADAALVAEMITRVFREIWNVPHPSFLSVWSVAADGASSGPVDLQRGIVGRTTGAATESPSESSDDVPAELTALQTLCQLIGRRVDAHTVRSVCADGDLDALKARAVSLHRSAAVRARPDDASAEHSVAVWKNLARTWLLVAHSMDAVTRADRHACR
;
A
#
# COMPACT_ATOMS: atom_id res chain seq x y z
N MET A 1 25.53 -1.19 40.28
CA MET A 1 25.54 -2.30 39.29
C MET A 1 24.63 -1.99 38.08
N THR A 2 24.66 -0.75 37.56
CA THR A 2 23.63 -0.26 36.61
C THR A 2 24.18 -0.01 35.19
N ALA A 3 25.50 0.15 35.04
CA ALA A 3 26.13 0.46 33.74
C ALA A 3 26.25 -0.76 32.79
N LEU A 4 26.46 -1.97 33.34
CA LEU A 4 26.60 -3.20 32.54
C LEU A 4 25.27 -3.68 31.94
N GLN A 5 24.14 -3.43 32.62
CA GLN A 5 22.81 -3.76 32.10
C GLN A 5 22.37 -2.79 31.00
N ASN A 6 22.65 -1.49 31.14
CA ASN A 6 22.36 -0.49 30.10
C ASN A 6 23.17 -0.76 28.82
N GLY A 7 24.48 -1.06 28.94
CA GLY A 7 25.31 -1.38 27.77
C GLY A 7 24.85 -2.65 27.02
N HIS A 8 24.33 -3.66 27.73
CA HIS A 8 23.79 -4.86 27.11
C HIS A 8 22.46 -4.58 26.38
N PHE A 9 21.56 -3.79 26.99
CA PHE A 9 20.30 -3.37 26.37
C PHE A 9 20.53 -2.52 25.10
N ASP A 10 21.46 -1.56 25.16
CA ASP A 10 21.81 -0.71 24.03
C ASP A 10 22.44 -1.53 22.88
N SER A 11 23.31 -2.50 23.21
CA SER A 11 23.90 -3.40 22.21
C SER A 11 22.87 -4.33 21.56
N THR A 12 21.86 -4.77 22.31
CA THR A 12 20.79 -5.64 21.81
C THR A 12 19.84 -4.86 20.90
N THR A 13 19.49 -3.63 21.28
CA THR A 13 18.66 -2.73 20.48
C THR A 13 19.38 -2.31 19.20
N ALA A 14 20.67 -2.01 19.26
CA ALA A 14 21.49 -1.71 18.09
C ALA A 14 21.55 -2.90 17.13
N LEU A 15 21.75 -4.12 17.64
CA LEU A 15 21.74 -5.34 16.83
C LEU A 15 20.37 -5.58 16.16
N ALA A 16 19.27 -5.33 16.88
CA ALA A 16 17.93 -5.48 16.33
C ALA A 16 17.68 -4.50 15.17
N TRP A 17 18.10 -3.23 15.31
CA TRP A 17 18.02 -2.25 14.22
C TRP A 17 18.90 -2.61 13.03
N ALA A 18 20.11 -3.11 13.27
CA ALA A 18 20.99 -3.58 12.19
C ALA A 18 20.36 -4.76 11.43
N THR A 19 19.82 -5.75 12.15
CA THR A 19 19.13 -6.91 11.58
C THR A 19 17.91 -6.49 10.74
N PHE A 20 17.09 -5.59 11.28
CA PHE A 20 15.94 -5.03 10.54
C PHE A 20 16.39 -4.35 9.25
N THR A 21 17.45 -3.53 9.31
CA THR A 21 17.98 -2.79 8.16
C THR A 21 18.49 -3.74 7.07
N GLU A 22 19.25 -4.76 7.44
CA GLU A 22 19.78 -5.75 6.49
C GLU A 22 18.66 -6.55 5.83
N ASN A 23 17.66 -6.98 6.59
CA ASN A 23 16.51 -7.69 6.06
C ASN A 23 15.65 -6.80 5.14
N LEU A 24 15.46 -5.53 5.52
CA LEU A 24 14.76 -4.55 4.68
C LEU A 24 15.51 -4.33 3.36
N HIS A 25 16.82 -4.14 3.40
CA HIS A 25 17.66 -4.05 2.20
C HIS A 25 17.49 -5.29 1.30
N ALA A 26 17.64 -6.49 1.86
CA ALA A 26 17.48 -7.74 1.11
C ALA A 26 16.09 -7.83 0.45
N ARG A 27 15.05 -7.37 1.15
CA ARG A 27 13.68 -7.34 0.63
C ARG A 27 13.49 -6.30 -0.47
N LEU A 28 13.98 -5.07 -0.30
CA LEU A 28 13.88 -4.01 -1.33
C LEU A 28 14.65 -4.37 -2.61
N ARG A 29 15.81 -5.02 -2.47
CA ARG A 29 16.61 -5.49 -3.61
C ARG A 29 15.87 -6.54 -4.45
N THR A 30 15.00 -7.32 -3.82
CA THR A 30 14.25 -8.42 -4.46
C THR A 30 12.78 -8.10 -4.67
N LEU A 31 12.33 -6.89 -4.35
CA LEU A 31 10.95 -6.47 -4.47
C LEU A 31 10.50 -6.55 -5.94
N PRO A 32 9.51 -7.39 -6.29
CA PRO A 32 9.00 -7.50 -7.65
C PRO A 32 8.46 -6.17 -8.18
N ARG A 33 8.38 -6.04 -9.51
CA ARG A 33 7.84 -4.84 -10.16
C ARG A 33 6.33 -4.77 -9.92
N GLY A 34 5.82 -3.58 -9.63
CA GLY A 34 4.44 -3.32 -9.26
C GLY A 34 4.13 -3.59 -7.79
N ASP A 35 4.97 -4.35 -7.09
CA ASP A 35 4.80 -4.61 -5.66
C ASP A 35 5.19 -3.40 -4.82
N TYR A 36 4.58 -3.30 -3.64
CA TYR A 36 4.98 -2.33 -2.64
C TYR A 36 5.04 -2.94 -1.25
N ILE A 37 5.81 -2.28 -0.40
CA ILE A 37 5.94 -2.58 1.03
C ILE A 37 5.58 -1.34 1.82
N THR A 38 4.82 -1.52 2.89
CA THR A 38 4.55 -0.50 3.89
C THR A 38 5.27 -0.87 5.18
N VAL A 39 6.08 0.05 5.71
CA VAL A 39 6.62 -0.02 7.07
C VAL A 39 5.84 1.00 7.90
N SER A 40 5.31 0.59 9.06
CA SER A 40 4.53 1.48 9.93
C SER A 40 4.80 1.23 11.41
N ALA A 41 4.69 2.26 12.24
CA ALA A 41 4.86 2.14 13.69
C ALA A 41 3.54 1.87 14.44
N ALA A 42 3.58 0.92 15.38
CA ALA A 42 2.57 0.62 16.42
C ALA A 42 1.11 0.37 15.95
N GLN A 43 0.97 -0.51 14.96
CA GLN A 43 -0.27 -1.06 14.37
C GLN A 43 -1.14 -0.06 13.58
N ALA A 44 -1.05 -0.14 12.25
CA ALA A 44 -2.13 0.24 11.34
C ALA A 44 -3.02 -0.99 11.05
N SER A 45 -4.33 -0.80 10.84
CA SER A 45 -5.14 -1.85 10.22
C SER A 45 -4.65 -2.09 8.78
N PRO A 46 -4.71 -3.32 8.25
CA PRO A 46 -4.26 -3.60 6.89
C PRO A 46 -4.91 -2.66 5.85
N GLY A 47 -4.09 -1.95 5.06
CA GLY A 47 -4.57 -1.08 3.98
C GLY A 47 -5.03 0.32 4.39
N GLU A 48 -4.96 0.69 5.67
CA GLU A 48 -5.25 2.05 6.13
C GLU A 48 -3.98 2.91 6.16
N ARG A 49 -3.84 3.83 5.19
CA ARG A 49 -2.84 4.91 5.24
C ARG A 49 -3.29 5.99 6.24
N GLY A 50 -2.35 6.55 6.99
CA GLY A 50 -2.54 7.89 7.58
C GLY A 50 -3.01 7.98 9.04
N LEU A 51 -2.95 6.92 9.84
CA LEU A 51 -3.23 7.01 11.29
C LEU A 51 -1.98 6.91 12.17
N ARG A 52 -0.84 6.53 11.59
CA ARG A 52 0.47 6.35 12.25
C ARG A 52 1.60 6.72 11.28
N PRO A 53 2.83 7.01 11.74
CA PRO A 53 3.96 7.22 10.85
C PRO A 53 4.18 5.96 10.02
N TYR A 54 4.28 6.16 8.71
CA TYR A 54 4.50 5.10 7.74
C TYR A 54 5.48 5.54 6.66
N ILE A 55 6.17 4.56 6.10
CA ILE A 55 6.92 4.70 4.86
C ILE A 55 6.50 3.59 3.91
N ASP A 56 5.96 3.96 2.76
CA ASP A 56 5.71 3.03 1.66
C ASP A 56 6.94 3.00 0.73
N VAL A 57 7.25 1.84 0.16
CA VAL A 57 8.24 1.70 -0.91
C VAL A 57 7.65 0.84 -2.01
N ALA A 58 7.51 1.41 -3.20
CA ALA A 58 7.00 0.73 -4.38
C ALA A 58 8.12 0.52 -5.40
N ALA A 59 8.15 -0.67 -5.98
CA ALA A 59 9.03 -0.99 -7.09
C ALA A 59 8.30 -0.75 -8.41
N THR A 60 8.72 0.26 -9.17
CA THR A 60 8.13 0.55 -10.49
C THR A 60 8.64 -0.44 -11.55
N ASP A 61 7.93 -0.50 -12.68
CA ASP A 61 8.28 -1.34 -13.83
C ASP A 61 9.65 -1.01 -14.44
N ARG A 62 10.10 0.24 -14.26
CA ARG A 62 11.42 0.73 -14.72
C ARG A 62 12.56 0.40 -13.76
N GLY A 63 12.28 -0.34 -12.70
CA GLY A 63 13.28 -0.74 -11.71
C GLY A 63 13.69 0.34 -10.73
N VAL A 64 12.91 1.42 -10.67
CA VAL A 64 13.05 2.53 -9.72
C VAL A 64 12.25 2.21 -8.46
N LEU A 65 12.81 2.52 -7.29
CA LEU A 65 12.14 2.50 -6.01
C LEU A 65 11.57 3.89 -5.73
N VAL A 66 10.27 3.97 -5.48
CA VAL A 66 9.61 5.20 -5.03
C VAL A 66 9.23 5.00 -3.59
N SER A 67 9.78 5.80 -2.69
CA SER A 67 9.43 5.79 -1.28
C SER A 67 8.57 6.99 -0.91
N VAL A 68 7.60 6.78 -0.03
CA VAL A 68 6.63 7.79 0.41
C VAL A 68 6.62 7.80 1.93
N ALA A 69 7.06 8.90 2.55
CA ALA A 69 7.10 9.07 4.00
C ALA A 69 6.00 10.02 4.45
N ALA A 70 5.25 9.63 5.48
CA ALA A 70 4.21 10.48 6.04
C ALA A 70 4.78 11.71 6.77
N LEU A 71 4.10 12.85 6.69
CA LEU A 71 4.43 14.07 7.42
C LEU A 71 3.83 14.00 8.84
N PRO A 72 4.63 13.84 9.91
CA PRO A 72 4.11 13.83 11.28
C PRO A 72 3.29 15.08 11.64
N SER A 73 3.55 16.27 11.07
CA SER A 73 2.72 17.46 11.37
C SER A 73 1.29 17.37 10.86
N LEU A 74 1.05 16.52 9.86
CA LEU A 74 -0.28 16.31 9.28
C LEU A 74 -0.96 15.07 9.85
N LEU A 75 -0.17 14.09 10.32
CA LEU A 75 -0.69 12.96 11.09
C LEU A 75 -1.08 13.36 12.51
N TYR A 76 -0.32 14.27 13.12
CA TYR A 76 -0.43 14.66 14.53
C TYR A 76 -0.30 16.18 14.70
N PRO A 77 -1.27 16.97 14.23
CA PRO A 77 -1.18 18.43 14.24
C PRO A 77 -1.03 19.03 15.64
N ASP A 78 -1.50 18.34 16.68
CA ASP A 78 -1.44 18.79 18.07
C ASP A 78 -0.20 18.28 18.83
N ALA A 79 0.63 17.43 18.21
CA ALA A 79 1.83 16.91 18.85
C ALA A 79 3.00 17.92 18.75
N PRO A 80 3.80 18.09 19.82
CA PRO A 80 4.95 18.97 19.79
C PRO A 80 6.00 18.49 18.79
N ASP A 81 6.81 19.43 18.30
CA ASP A 81 8.00 19.18 17.46
C ASP A 81 7.76 18.52 16.09
N THR A 82 6.50 18.28 15.69
CA THR A 82 6.17 17.62 14.43
C THR A 82 6.67 18.37 13.19
N THR A 83 6.65 19.70 13.20
CA THR A 83 7.24 20.50 12.12
C THR A 83 8.76 20.35 12.04
N ALA A 84 9.45 20.18 13.17
CA ALA A 84 10.90 19.95 13.17
C ALA A 84 11.23 18.55 12.62
N MET A 85 10.38 17.56 12.90
CA MET A 85 10.49 16.22 12.34
C MET A 85 10.29 16.23 10.82
N ASP A 86 9.33 17.00 10.30
CA ASP A 86 9.14 17.18 8.85
C ASP A 86 10.40 17.75 8.18
N VAL A 87 11.04 18.75 8.80
CA VAL A 87 12.30 19.32 8.28
C VAL A 87 13.40 18.25 8.23
N GLN A 88 13.51 17.40 9.24
CA GLN A 88 14.48 16.31 9.23
C GLN A 88 14.19 15.26 8.14
N LEU A 89 12.92 15.06 7.76
CA LEU A 89 12.57 14.21 6.60
C LEU A 89 13.04 14.83 5.27
N LEU A 90 12.97 16.17 5.14
CA LEU A 90 13.53 16.88 3.99
C LEU A 90 15.05 16.70 3.92
N ASP A 91 15.76 16.82 5.05
CA ASP A 91 17.21 16.59 5.13
C ASP A 91 17.60 15.14 4.76
N CYS A 92 16.68 14.20 4.98
CA CYS A 92 16.78 12.81 4.55
C CYS A 92 16.51 12.60 3.04
N GLY A 93 16.16 13.67 2.31
CA GLY A 93 15.98 13.69 0.87
C GLY A 93 14.59 13.26 0.38
N TRP A 94 13.59 13.19 1.27
CA TRP A 94 12.18 13.18 0.88
C TRP A 94 11.77 14.61 0.54
N LEU A 95 11.98 15.03 -0.71
CA LEU A 95 11.86 16.43 -1.13
C LEU A 95 10.58 16.72 -1.90
N ASP A 96 10.06 15.72 -2.59
CA ASP A 96 8.90 15.89 -3.47
C ASP A 96 7.62 15.74 -2.66
N ARG A 97 6.61 16.54 -2.99
CA ARG A 97 5.29 16.41 -2.37
C ARG A 97 4.57 15.20 -2.96
N GLY A 98 4.03 14.35 -2.09
CA GLY A 98 3.17 13.27 -2.55
C GLY A 98 1.78 13.75 -2.95
N LYS A 99 0.86 12.81 -3.17
CA LYS A 99 -0.44 13.14 -3.75
C LYS A 99 -1.36 13.71 -2.67
N PRO A 100 -2.09 14.80 -2.96
CA PRO A 100 -3.04 15.35 -2.01
C PRO A 100 -4.13 14.31 -1.68
N VAL A 101 -4.49 14.21 -0.41
CA VAL A 101 -5.61 13.40 0.08
C VAL A 101 -6.94 14.04 -0.33
N ALA A 102 -8.05 13.38 0.01
CA ALA A 102 -9.39 13.81 -0.40
C ALA A 102 -9.76 15.25 -0.01
N ASP A 103 -9.16 15.79 1.06
CA ASP A 103 -9.35 17.18 1.51
C ASP A 103 -8.41 18.20 0.85
N GLY A 104 -7.52 17.76 -0.04
CA GLY A 104 -6.53 18.60 -0.73
C GLY A 104 -5.20 18.76 -0.01
N SER A 105 -5.06 18.28 1.23
CA SER A 105 -3.82 18.30 2.00
C SER A 105 -2.83 17.28 1.47
N ILE A 106 -1.54 17.62 1.44
CA ILE A 106 -0.50 16.67 1.05
C ILE A 106 0.11 16.13 2.33
N ILE A 107 -0.21 14.89 2.68
CA ILE A 107 0.17 14.29 3.98
C ILE A 107 1.51 13.57 3.96
N ASP A 108 2.21 13.59 2.82
CA ASP A 108 3.40 12.80 2.60
C ASP A 108 4.41 13.48 1.67
N LEU A 109 5.65 13.04 1.81
CA LEU A 109 6.77 13.40 0.95
C LEU A 109 7.23 12.15 0.20
N THR A 110 7.73 12.31 -1.01
CA THR A 110 8.22 11.25 -1.86
C THR A 110 9.70 11.42 -2.18
N ARG A 111 10.37 10.28 -2.35
CA ARG A 111 11.76 10.18 -2.77
C ARG A 111 11.87 9.06 -3.80
N THR A 112 12.72 9.26 -4.80
CA THR A 112 12.93 8.32 -5.88
C THR A 112 14.38 7.87 -5.89
N ASP A 113 14.62 6.57 -5.85
CA ASP A 113 15.94 5.94 -5.81
C ASP A 113 16.02 4.78 -6.83
N THR A 114 17.22 4.35 -7.18
CA THR A 114 17.36 3.15 -8.02
C THR A 114 17.35 1.89 -7.16
N ARG A 115 17.08 0.73 -7.76
CA ARG A 115 17.22 -0.55 -7.03
C ARG A 115 18.66 -0.83 -6.57
N ALA A 116 19.68 -0.23 -7.19
CA ALA A 116 21.05 -0.33 -6.71
C ALA A 116 21.25 0.39 -5.36
N ASP A 117 20.42 1.40 -5.08
CA ASP A 117 20.46 2.18 -3.85
C ASP A 117 19.63 1.54 -2.72
N ALA A 118 19.14 0.31 -2.88
CA ALA A 118 18.26 -0.34 -1.91
C ALA A 118 18.84 -0.42 -0.48
N ALA A 119 20.17 -0.52 -0.36
CA ALA A 119 20.85 -0.46 0.94
C ALA A 119 20.71 0.92 1.59
N LEU A 120 20.97 1.99 0.83
CA LEU A 120 20.80 3.37 1.28
C LEU A 120 19.34 3.64 1.68
N VAL A 121 18.38 3.21 0.86
CA VAL A 121 16.95 3.36 1.15
C VAL A 121 16.58 2.67 2.47
N ALA A 122 17.07 1.46 2.71
CA ALA A 122 16.82 0.74 3.96
C ALA A 122 17.43 1.45 5.18
N GLU A 123 18.68 1.94 5.07
CA GLU A 123 19.33 2.72 6.13
C GLU A 123 18.56 4.00 6.45
N MET A 124 18.09 4.71 5.42
CA MET A 124 17.30 5.92 5.57
C MET A 124 15.97 5.65 6.28
N ILE A 125 15.24 4.61 5.86
CA ILE A 125 13.99 4.20 6.52
C ILE A 125 14.24 3.88 7.99
N THR A 126 15.26 3.08 8.29
CA THR A 126 15.63 2.77 9.67
C THR A 126 15.95 4.04 10.47
N ARG A 127 16.71 4.96 9.89
CA ARG A 127 17.07 6.23 10.52
C ARG A 127 15.83 7.06 10.85
N VAL A 128 14.90 7.20 9.91
CA VAL A 128 13.66 7.95 10.12
C VAL A 128 12.88 7.37 11.30
N PHE A 129 12.64 6.06 11.31
CA PHE A 129 11.89 5.44 12.41
C PHE A 129 12.61 5.55 13.74
N ARG A 130 13.93 5.32 13.78
CA ARG A 130 14.72 5.28 15.02
C ARG A 130 14.98 6.67 15.60
N GLU A 131 15.41 7.62 14.77
CA GLU A 131 15.97 8.91 15.21
C GLU A 131 14.98 10.06 15.09
N ILE A 132 14.13 10.06 14.06
CA ILE A 132 13.18 11.16 13.82
C ILE A 132 11.89 10.85 14.56
N TRP A 133 11.27 9.70 14.27
CA TRP A 133 10.01 9.27 14.88
C TRP A 133 10.19 8.58 16.24
N ASN A 134 11.44 8.49 16.74
CA ASN A 134 11.78 8.00 18.07
C ASN A 134 11.19 6.62 18.42
N VAL A 135 11.08 5.73 17.43
CA VAL A 135 10.66 4.35 17.67
C VAL A 135 11.77 3.66 18.49
N PRO A 136 11.47 3.13 19.68
CA PRO A 136 12.51 2.64 20.58
C PRO A 136 13.14 1.32 20.11
N HIS A 137 12.40 0.50 19.35
CA HIS A 137 12.86 -0.82 18.89
C HIS A 137 12.11 -1.24 17.61
N PRO A 138 12.74 -1.96 16.65
CA PRO A 138 12.07 -2.36 15.41
C PRO A 138 10.91 -3.34 15.63
N SER A 139 10.76 -3.93 16.83
CA SER A 139 9.60 -4.73 17.21
C SER A 139 8.28 -3.96 17.19
N PHE A 140 8.34 -2.63 17.31
CA PHE A 140 7.18 -1.75 17.20
C PHE A 140 6.82 -1.45 15.75
N LEU A 141 7.58 -1.94 14.77
CA LEU A 141 7.28 -1.78 13.36
C LEU A 141 6.52 -2.99 12.83
N SER A 142 5.47 -2.72 12.06
CA SER A 142 4.82 -3.71 11.20
C SER A 142 5.25 -3.47 9.75
N VAL A 143 5.54 -4.57 9.04
CA VAL A 143 5.89 -4.53 7.62
C VAL A 143 4.87 -5.36 6.86
N TRP A 144 4.28 -4.77 5.84
CA TRP A 144 3.29 -5.42 5.00
C TRP A 144 3.73 -5.34 3.54
N SER A 145 3.68 -6.47 2.83
CA SER A 145 3.94 -6.53 1.39
C SER A 145 2.63 -6.73 0.66
N VAL A 146 2.46 -6.04 -0.46
CA VAL A 146 1.33 -6.20 -1.36
C VAL A 146 1.88 -6.46 -2.75
N ALA A 147 1.49 -7.61 -3.30
CA ALA A 147 1.81 -7.95 -4.68
C ALA A 147 0.92 -7.17 -5.65
N ALA A 148 1.47 -6.84 -6.82
CA ALA A 148 0.76 -6.11 -7.86
C ALA A 148 -0.54 -6.81 -8.32
N ASP A 149 -0.56 -8.14 -8.26
CA ASP A 149 -1.70 -9.00 -8.60
C ASP A 149 -2.73 -9.14 -7.47
N GLY A 150 -2.43 -8.60 -6.28
CA GLY A 150 -3.26 -8.75 -5.08
C GLY A 150 -3.32 -10.16 -4.49
N ALA A 151 -2.75 -11.17 -5.16
CA ALA A 151 -2.86 -12.57 -4.81
C ALA A 151 -1.95 -12.96 -3.63
N SER A 152 -0.80 -12.29 -3.48
CA SER A 152 0.09 -12.48 -2.33
C SER A 152 0.33 -11.17 -1.58
N SER A 153 -0.60 -10.86 -0.66
CA SER A 153 -0.45 -9.75 0.30
C SER A 153 -0.35 -10.30 1.71
N GLY A 154 0.60 -9.80 2.51
CA GLY A 154 0.78 -10.32 3.86
C GLY A 154 1.88 -9.65 4.67
N PRO A 155 1.94 -9.97 5.97
CA PRO A 155 2.96 -9.47 6.86
C PRO A 155 4.32 -10.06 6.49
N VAL A 156 5.37 -9.24 6.56
CA VAL A 156 6.76 -9.65 6.35
C VAL A 156 7.49 -9.54 7.68
N ASP A 157 8.04 -10.65 8.17
CA ASP A 157 8.92 -10.63 9.33
C ASP A 157 10.32 -10.20 8.89
N LEU A 158 10.70 -8.95 9.23
CA LEU A 158 12.05 -8.42 9.04
C LEU A 158 12.86 -8.44 10.35
N GLN A 159 12.29 -8.93 11.45
CA GLN A 159 12.93 -8.93 12.77
C GLN A 159 13.78 -10.18 12.99
N ARG A 160 13.53 -11.24 12.22
CA ARG A 160 14.29 -12.49 12.22
C ARG A 160 15.01 -12.67 10.89
N GLY A 161 16.27 -13.09 10.92
CA GLY A 161 17.10 -13.24 9.72
C GLY A 161 16.43 -14.05 8.63
N ILE A 162 16.48 -13.55 7.38
CA ILE A 162 15.94 -14.23 6.19
C ILE A 162 16.86 -15.42 5.86
N VAL A 163 16.70 -16.54 6.56
CA VAL A 163 17.34 -17.82 6.21
C VAL A 163 16.35 -18.65 5.40
N GLY A 164 16.55 -18.64 4.08
CA GLY A 164 16.16 -19.68 3.10
C GLY A 164 14.79 -20.33 3.24
N ARG A 165 13.77 -19.80 2.56
CA ARG A 165 12.62 -20.60 2.12
C ARG A 165 12.84 -21.04 0.68
N THR A 166 13.49 -22.19 0.52
CA THR A 166 13.67 -22.90 -0.74
C THR A 166 12.30 -23.28 -1.30
N THR A 167 12.13 -23.02 -2.59
CA THR A 167 11.03 -23.46 -3.45
C THR A 167 10.77 -24.95 -3.30
N GLY A 168 9.61 -25.32 -2.74
CA GLY A 168 9.07 -26.67 -2.79
C GLY A 168 8.01 -26.74 -3.87
N ALA A 169 8.34 -27.43 -4.96
CA ALA A 169 7.40 -27.82 -6.00
C ALA A 169 6.25 -28.65 -5.41
N ALA A 170 5.01 -28.26 -5.72
CA ALA A 170 3.85 -29.12 -5.59
C ALA A 170 3.09 -29.07 -6.92
N THR A 171 3.14 -30.20 -7.60
CA THR A 171 2.48 -30.56 -8.85
C THR A 171 0.98 -30.79 -8.60
N GLU A 172 0.15 -30.48 -9.61
CA GLU A 172 -1.24 -30.95 -9.87
C GLU A 172 -2.35 -30.39 -8.94
N SER A 173 -3.51 -29.88 -9.38
CA SER A 173 -4.29 -30.00 -10.62
C SER A 173 -5.17 -28.73 -10.84
N PRO A 174 -5.68 -28.48 -12.06
CA PRO A 174 -6.44 -27.29 -12.41
C PRO A 174 -7.91 -27.43 -11.98
N SER A 175 -8.37 -26.52 -11.13
CA SER A 175 -9.78 -26.36 -10.79
C SER A 175 -10.21 -24.95 -11.19
N GLU A 176 -10.75 -24.82 -12.41
CA GLU A 176 -11.52 -23.64 -12.80
C GLU A 176 -12.75 -23.50 -11.90
N SER A 177 -12.89 -22.35 -11.22
CA SER A 177 -14.14 -21.56 -11.13
C SER A 177 -14.06 -20.52 -10.01
N SER A 178 -13.29 -19.47 -10.25
CA SER A 178 -13.54 -18.16 -9.63
C SER A 178 -13.12 -17.05 -10.58
N ASP A 179 -13.74 -17.06 -11.77
CA ASP A 179 -14.17 -15.87 -12.51
C ASP A 179 -13.18 -14.68 -12.46
N ASP A 180 -11.99 -14.91 -13.04
CA ASP A 180 -10.86 -14.00 -13.10
C ASP A 180 -11.33 -12.59 -13.48
N VAL A 181 -11.20 -11.63 -12.55
CA VAL A 181 -11.63 -10.26 -12.81
C VAL A 181 -10.60 -9.64 -13.75
N PRO A 182 -11.00 -9.15 -14.94
CA PRO A 182 -10.09 -8.52 -15.89
C PRO A 182 -9.19 -7.48 -15.22
N ALA A 183 -7.91 -7.44 -15.59
CA ALA A 183 -6.90 -6.59 -14.95
C ALA A 183 -7.30 -5.10 -14.97
N GLU A 184 -8.00 -4.67 -16.03
CA GLU A 184 -8.53 -3.32 -16.20
C GLU A 184 -9.61 -3.01 -15.15
N LEU A 185 -10.45 -3.99 -14.80
CA LEU A 185 -11.45 -3.84 -13.76
C LEU A 185 -10.82 -3.81 -12.37
N THR A 186 -9.77 -4.59 -12.13
CA THR A 186 -9.01 -4.58 -10.88
C THR A 186 -8.28 -3.24 -10.70
N ALA A 187 -7.69 -2.69 -11.77
CA ALA A 187 -7.07 -1.38 -11.77
C ALA A 187 -8.10 -0.26 -11.51
N LEU A 188 -9.26 -0.28 -12.19
CA LEU A 188 -10.32 0.71 -11.98
C LEU A 188 -10.99 0.58 -10.60
N GLN A 189 -11.14 -0.63 -10.07
CA GLN A 189 -11.62 -0.85 -8.71
C GLN A 189 -10.65 -0.24 -7.70
N THR A 190 -9.35 -0.51 -7.83
CA THR A 190 -8.31 0.06 -6.98
C THR A 190 -8.33 1.59 -7.03
N LEU A 191 -8.47 2.17 -8.23
CA LEU A 191 -8.60 3.61 -8.41
C LEU A 191 -9.89 4.17 -7.77
N CYS A 192 -11.05 3.52 -7.98
CA CYS A 192 -12.31 3.93 -7.35
C CYS A 192 -12.28 3.79 -5.82
N GLN A 193 -11.56 2.81 -5.29
CA GLN A 193 -11.40 2.56 -3.87
C GLN A 193 -10.47 3.60 -3.23
N LEU A 194 -9.37 3.93 -3.90
CA LEU A 194 -8.40 4.93 -3.46
C LEU A 194 -8.98 6.36 -3.50
N ILE A 195 -9.76 6.68 -4.53
CA ILE A 195 -10.33 8.03 -4.73
C ILE A 195 -11.71 8.14 -4.03
N GLY A 196 -12.37 7.02 -3.73
CA GLY A 196 -13.69 6.97 -3.08
C GLY A 196 -14.85 7.49 -3.95
N ARG A 197 -14.59 7.77 -5.23
CA ARG A 197 -15.56 8.28 -6.22
C ARG A 197 -15.26 7.74 -7.61
N ARG A 198 -16.14 8.06 -8.56
CA ARG A 198 -15.94 7.71 -9.97
C ARG A 198 -14.67 8.34 -10.54
N VAL A 199 -14.03 7.59 -11.43
CA VAL A 199 -12.84 7.98 -12.19
C VAL A 199 -13.28 8.73 -13.46
N ASP A 200 -12.48 9.68 -13.94
CA ASP A 200 -12.78 10.47 -15.13
C ASP A 200 -12.60 9.67 -16.44
N ALA A 201 -13.20 10.17 -17.52
CA ALA A 201 -13.23 9.48 -18.80
C ALA A 201 -11.85 9.31 -19.46
N HIS A 202 -10.90 10.22 -19.22
CA HIS A 202 -9.54 10.06 -19.74
C HIS A 202 -8.86 8.89 -19.04
N THR A 203 -8.95 8.82 -17.71
CA THR A 203 -8.34 7.75 -16.94
C THR A 203 -8.96 6.38 -17.28
N VAL A 204 -10.28 6.30 -17.46
CA VAL A 204 -10.95 5.06 -17.90
C VAL A 204 -10.44 4.61 -19.28
N ARG A 205 -10.32 5.52 -20.26
CA ARG A 205 -9.77 5.19 -21.58
C ARG A 205 -8.30 4.79 -21.52
N SER A 206 -7.51 5.39 -20.62
CA SER A 206 -6.11 5.04 -20.44
C SER A 206 -5.92 3.65 -19.83
N VAL A 207 -6.81 3.23 -18.93
CA VAL A 207 -6.73 1.93 -18.25
C VAL A 207 -7.35 0.82 -19.09
N CYS A 208 -8.41 1.13 -19.84
CA CYS A 208 -9.13 0.19 -20.71
C CYS A 208 -8.76 0.37 -22.19
N ALA A 209 -7.53 0.78 -22.50
CA ALA A 209 -7.12 1.23 -23.83
C ALA A 209 -7.51 0.28 -24.98
N ASP A 210 -7.50 -1.04 -24.72
CA ASP A 210 -7.82 -2.09 -25.69
C ASP A 210 -9.09 -2.90 -25.32
N GLY A 211 -9.83 -2.51 -24.28
CA GLY A 211 -10.93 -3.29 -23.70
C GLY A 211 -12.33 -2.88 -24.18
N ASP A 212 -13.24 -3.85 -24.33
CA ASP A 212 -14.66 -3.58 -24.58
C ASP A 212 -15.32 -2.97 -23.32
N LEU A 213 -15.49 -1.64 -23.33
CA LEU A 213 -16.05 -0.88 -22.21
C LEU A 213 -17.47 -1.32 -21.83
N ASP A 214 -18.29 -1.76 -22.77
CA ASP A 214 -19.66 -2.21 -22.47
C ASP A 214 -19.63 -3.59 -21.79
N ALA A 215 -18.77 -4.50 -22.23
CA ALA A 215 -18.54 -5.79 -21.58
C ALA A 215 -17.94 -5.64 -20.18
N LEU A 216 -16.93 -4.78 -20.02
CA LEU A 216 -16.30 -4.49 -18.73
C LEU A 216 -17.30 -3.84 -17.76
N LYS A 217 -18.15 -2.93 -18.23
CA LYS A 217 -19.23 -2.34 -17.43
C LYS A 217 -20.24 -3.38 -16.97
N ALA A 218 -20.70 -4.26 -17.87
CA ALA A 218 -21.64 -5.32 -17.52
C ALA A 218 -21.05 -6.26 -16.45
N ARG A 219 -19.75 -6.56 -16.56
CA ARG A 219 -19.00 -7.35 -15.58
C ARG A 219 -18.90 -6.64 -14.22
N ALA A 220 -18.56 -5.34 -14.18
CA ALA A 220 -18.54 -4.55 -12.95
C ALA A 220 -19.91 -4.52 -12.24
N VAL A 221 -21.01 -4.40 -13.01
CA VAL A 221 -22.37 -4.46 -12.46
C VAL A 221 -22.69 -5.84 -11.87
N SER A 222 -22.24 -6.92 -12.50
CA SER A 222 -22.39 -8.28 -11.97
C SER A 222 -21.66 -8.43 -10.63
N LEU A 223 -20.40 -7.96 -10.54
CA LEU A 223 -19.60 -7.98 -9.32
C LEU A 223 -20.22 -7.14 -8.19
N HIS A 224 -20.78 -5.97 -8.53
CA HIS A 224 -21.56 -5.15 -7.60
C HIS A 224 -22.75 -5.93 -7.01
N ARG A 225 -23.56 -6.58 -7.86
CA ARG A 225 -24.74 -7.33 -7.39
C ARG A 225 -24.34 -8.51 -6.50
N SER A 226 -23.31 -9.26 -6.89
CA SER A 226 -22.78 -10.38 -6.11
C SER A 226 -22.28 -9.93 -4.73
N ALA A 227 -21.54 -8.82 -4.67
CA ALA A 227 -21.11 -8.24 -3.39
C ALA A 227 -22.29 -7.71 -2.57
N ALA A 228 -23.29 -7.08 -3.19
CA ALA A 228 -24.47 -6.56 -2.52
C ALA A 228 -25.36 -7.65 -1.92
N VAL A 229 -25.44 -8.83 -2.54
CA VAL A 229 -26.13 -10.00 -1.99
C VAL A 229 -25.40 -10.50 -0.73
N ARG A 230 -24.07 -10.57 -0.75
CA ARG A 230 -23.23 -10.97 0.40
C ARG A 230 -23.19 -9.92 1.52
N ALA A 231 -23.52 -8.68 1.19
CA ALA A 231 -23.63 -7.57 2.12
C ALA A 231 -24.95 -7.53 2.90
N ARG A 232 -25.88 -8.46 2.64
CA ARG A 232 -27.11 -8.57 3.41
C ARG A 232 -26.78 -9.15 4.79
N PRO A 233 -27.23 -8.51 5.88
CA PRO A 233 -27.05 -9.07 7.20
C PRO A 233 -27.78 -10.42 7.27
N ASP A 234 -27.04 -11.44 7.68
CA ASP A 234 -27.54 -12.77 8.01
C ASP A 234 -27.18 -13.00 9.48
N ASP A 235 -28.02 -13.72 10.22
CA ASP A 235 -27.92 -13.84 11.69
C ASP A 235 -26.59 -14.48 12.14
N ALA A 236 -25.85 -15.11 11.22
CA ALA A 236 -24.56 -15.76 11.44
C ALA A 236 -23.34 -14.94 10.99
N SER A 237 -23.50 -13.77 10.34
CA SER A 237 -22.38 -13.03 9.74
C SER A 237 -21.86 -11.92 10.67
N ALA A 238 -20.55 -11.94 10.95
CA ALA A 238 -19.91 -10.89 11.74
C ALA A 238 -20.11 -9.51 11.08
N GLU A 239 -20.45 -8.48 11.88
CA GLU A 239 -20.72 -7.11 11.41
C GLU A 239 -19.61 -6.54 10.51
N HIS A 240 -18.36 -6.91 10.80
CA HIS A 240 -17.18 -6.55 10.03
C HIS A 240 -17.20 -7.11 8.60
N SER A 241 -17.65 -8.35 8.42
CA SER A 241 -17.78 -8.98 7.10
C SER A 241 -18.85 -8.31 6.25
N VAL A 242 -19.97 -7.93 6.87
CA VAL A 242 -21.06 -7.20 6.21
C VAL A 242 -20.59 -5.82 5.73
N ALA A 243 -19.81 -5.10 6.56
CA ALA A 243 -19.24 -3.80 6.19
C ALA A 243 -18.27 -3.90 4.99
N VAL A 244 -17.43 -4.93 4.96
CA VAL A 244 -16.51 -5.21 3.84
C VAL A 244 -17.27 -5.46 2.54
N TRP A 245 -18.31 -6.30 2.55
CA TRP A 245 -19.12 -6.56 1.34
C TRP A 245 -19.91 -5.34 0.88
N LYS A 246 -20.40 -4.50 1.81
CA LYS A 246 -21.04 -3.21 1.48
C LYS A 246 -20.07 -2.26 0.77
N ASN A 247 -18.83 -2.19 1.27
CA ASN A 247 -17.80 -1.34 0.67
C ASN A 247 -17.42 -1.84 -0.73
N LEU A 248 -17.19 -3.14 -0.88
CA LEU A 248 -16.87 -3.74 -2.17
C LEU A 248 -18.00 -3.55 -3.21
N ALA A 249 -19.26 -3.72 -2.80
CA ALA A 249 -20.41 -3.44 -3.65
C ALA A 249 -20.44 -1.98 -4.10
N ARG A 250 -20.19 -1.03 -3.19
CA ARG A 250 -20.13 0.40 -3.52
C ARG A 250 -19.03 0.70 -4.54
N THR A 251 -17.85 0.13 -4.36
CA THR A 251 -16.71 0.34 -5.25
C THR A 251 -16.98 -0.19 -6.66
N TRP A 252 -17.55 -1.40 -6.81
CA TRP A 252 -17.92 -1.92 -8.13
C TRP A 252 -18.97 -1.09 -8.85
N LEU A 253 -19.89 -0.47 -8.10
CA LEU A 253 -20.86 0.45 -8.67
C LEU A 253 -20.20 1.74 -9.18
N LEU A 254 -19.19 2.25 -8.46
CA LEU A 254 -18.39 3.41 -8.91
C LEU A 254 -17.60 3.10 -10.19
N VAL A 255 -17.04 1.89 -10.32
CA VAL A 255 -16.38 1.43 -11.55
C VAL A 255 -17.36 1.43 -12.73
N ALA A 256 -18.54 0.82 -12.55
CA ALA A 256 -19.57 0.79 -13.58
C ALA A 256 -20.04 2.20 -14.01
N HIS A 257 -20.19 3.12 -13.04
CA HIS A 257 -20.54 4.52 -13.33
C HIS A 257 -19.42 5.31 -14.02
N SER A 258 -18.16 4.97 -13.75
CA SER A 258 -17.00 5.58 -14.42
C SER A 258 -16.99 5.22 -15.90
N MET A 259 -17.29 3.96 -16.24
CA MET A 259 -17.42 3.50 -17.63
C MET A 259 -18.63 4.07 -18.35
N ASP A 260 -19.75 4.24 -17.64
CA ASP A 260 -20.97 4.82 -18.22
C ASP A 260 -20.81 6.31 -18.60
N ALA A 261 -19.93 7.04 -17.91
CA ALA A 261 -19.60 8.42 -18.27
C ALA A 261 -18.83 8.49 -19.62
N VAL A 262 -18.01 7.49 -19.93
CA VAL A 262 -17.27 7.39 -21.20
C VAL A 262 -18.20 7.07 -22.35
N THR A 263 -19.01 6.01 -22.21
CA THR A 263 -19.91 5.56 -23.28
C THR A 263 -20.99 6.60 -23.61
N ARG A 264 -21.43 7.41 -22.64
CA ARG A 264 -22.33 8.56 -22.90
C ARG A 264 -21.63 9.72 -23.63
N ALA A 265 -20.40 10.04 -23.26
CA ALA A 265 -19.62 11.09 -23.93
C ALA A 265 -19.37 10.76 -25.40
N ASP A 266 -19.02 9.50 -25.69
CA ASP A 266 -18.75 9.05 -27.06
C ASP A 266 -20.02 9.05 -27.94
N ARG A 267 -21.19 8.73 -27.37
CA ARG A 267 -22.49 8.84 -28.08
C ARG A 267 -22.91 10.28 -28.38
N HIS A 268 -22.44 11.26 -27.62
CA HIS A 268 -22.73 12.68 -27.86
C HIS A 268 -21.74 13.31 -28.85
N ALA A 269 -20.52 12.77 -28.98
CA ALA A 269 -19.55 13.21 -29.97
C ALA A 269 -19.85 12.70 -31.41
N CYS A 270 -20.63 11.63 -31.54
CA CYS A 270 -21.04 11.05 -32.84
C CYS A 270 -22.38 11.56 -33.40
N ARG A 271 -22.98 12.59 -32.78
CA ARG A 271 -24.18 13.29 -33.27
C ARG A 271 -23.82 14.69 -33.75
#